data_AF-A0A538KN10-F1
#
_entry.id   AF-A0A538KN10-F1
#
_cell.length_a   1.000
_cell.length_b   1.000
_cell.length_c   1.000
_cell.angle_alpha   90.00
_cell.angle_beta   90.00
_cell.angle_gamma   90.00
#
_symmetry.space_group_name_H-M   'P 1'
#
loop_
_entity.id
_entity.type
_entity.pdbx_description
1 polymer ?
#
loop_
_entity_poly.entity_id
_entity_poly.type
_entity_poly.pdbx_seq_one_letter_code
_entity_poly.pdbx_strand_id
1 'polypeptide(L)'
;MNESKLINDSDQAFRRLALEHPDWVPVLEAAAAVAERVEGKGDEFAGAWVVDELARRGSPRWIPNLRILVSYQLLEKSGPSTRGGRRAYYRMPDRAGVVRALEAWRASAGKPKPRTLRFVASGASTDPPVETARRAGELGYEPRSWR
;
A
#
# COMPACT_ATOMS: atom_id res chain seq x y z
N MET A 1 17.20 19.34 4.42
CA MET A 1 16.19 18.60 3.63
C MET A 1 14.95 19.48 3.58
N ASN A 2 14.43 19.83 2.40
CA ASN A 2 13.34 20.82 2.30
C ASN A 2 12.01 20.21 2.73
N GLU A 3 11.35 20.84 3.70
CA GLU A 3 10.05 20.43 4.27
C GLU A 3 8.97 20.22 3.18
N SER A 4 8.96 21.07 2.16
CA SER A 4 8.03 20.99 1.03
C SER A 4 8.19 19.72 0.18
N LYS A 5 9.40 19.14 0.15
CA LYS A 5 9.67 17.90 -0.60
C LYS A 5 9.11 16.69 0.14
N LEU A 6 9.30 16.64 1.46
CA LEU A 6 8.76 15.57 2.32
C LEU A 6 7.24 15.51 2.26
N ILE A 7 6.56 16.66 2.27
CA ILE A 7 5.09 16.73 2.19
C ILE A 7 4.55 16.12 0.88
N ASN A 8 5.18 16.45 -0.25
CA ASN A 8 4.79 15.90 -1.56
C ASN A 8 5.07 14.40 -1.66
N ASP A 9 6.18 13.95 -1.07
CA ASP A 9 6.57 12.54 -1.06
C ASP A 9 5.61 11.71 -0.18
N SER A 10 5.18 12.23 0.98
CA SER A 10 4.23 11.60 1.89
C SER A 10 2.82 11.48 1.31
N ASP A 11 2.29 12.52 0.66
CA ASP A 11 0.97 12.46 -0.01
C ASP A 11 0.98 11.43 -1.14
N GLN A 12 2.02 11.42 -1.98
CA GLN A 12 2.14 10.44 -3.05
C GLN A 12 2.31 9.00 -2.52
N ALA A 13 3.11 8.81 -1.47
CA ALA A 13 3.27 7.53 -0.80
C ALA A 13 1.94 7.03 -0.22
N PHE A 14 1.21 7.90 0.49
CA PHE A 14 -0.09 7.59 1.05
C PHE A 14 -1.10 7.20 -0.04
N ARG A 15 -1.19 7.96 -1.14
CA ARG A 15 -2.13 7.65 -2.22
C ARG A 15 -1.87 6.29 -2.85
N ARG A 16 -0.60 5.90 -3.02
CA ARG A 16 -0.24 4.56 -3.50
C ARG A 16 -0.67 3.48 -2.50
N LEU A 17 -0.38 3.67 -1.21
CA LEU A 17 -0.82 2.75 -0.15
C LEU A 17 -2.35 2.59 -0.15
N ALA A 18 -3.11 3.69 -0.19
CA ALA A 18 -4.57 3.65 -0.15
C ALA A 18 -5.19 2.97 -1.38
N LEU A 19 -4.51 3.00 -2.53
CA LEU A 19 -4.95 2.32 -3.76
C LEU A 19 -4.61 0.82 -3.74
N GLU A 20 -3.38 0.46 -3.34
CA GLU A 20 -2.86 -0.91 -3.43
C GLU A 20 -3.24 -1.75 -2.19
N HIS A 21 -3.35 -1.11 -1.03
CA HIS A 21 -3.59 -1.72 0.27
C HIS A 21 -4.56 -0.87 1.12
N PRO A 22 -5.83 -0.71 0.68
CA PRO A 22 -6.82 0.12 1.39
C PRO A 22 -7.07 -0.35 2.84
N ASP A 23 -6.90 -1.64 3.10
CA ASP A 23 -7.02 -2.27 4.41
C ASP A 23 -5.91 -1.87 5.40
N TRP A 24 -4.83 -1.24 4.91
CA TRP A 24 -3.73 -0.69 5.70
C TRP A 24 -3.92 0.78 6.07
N VAL A 25 -4.92 1.47 5.52
CA VAL A 25 -5.21 2.88 5.87
C VAL A 25 -5.53 3.03 7.36
N PRO A 26 -6.39 2.22 8.00
CA PRO A 26 -6.62 2.30 9.44
C PRO A 26 -5.37 2.05 10.29
N VAL A 27 -4.45 1.22 9.79
CA VAL A 27 -3.17 0.92 10.46
C VAL A 27 -2.26 2.15 10.45
N LEU A 28 -2.20 2.87 9.33
CA LEU A 28 -1.45 4.12 9.23
C LEU A 28 -2.05 5.20 10.14
N GLU A 29 -3.37 5.30 10.22
CA GLU A 29 -4.05 6.23 11.13
C GLU A 29 -3.72 5.94 12.60
N ALA A 30 -3.73 4.66 12.98
CA ALA A 30 -3.31 4.25 14.31
C ALA A 30 -1.83 4.57 14.57
N ALA A 31 -0.96 4.32 13.59
CA ALA A 31 0.47 4.65 13.69
C ALA A 31 0.70 6.16 13.85
N ALA A 32 -0.02 7.01 13.11
CA ALA A 32 0.08 8.46 13.22
C ALA A 32 -0.33 8.97 14.62
N ALA A 33 -1.38 8.39 15.20
CA ALA A 33 -1.83 8.73 16.55
C ALA A 33 -0.88 8.23 17.65
N VAL A 34 -0.24 7.08 17.44
CA VAL A 34 0.82 6.62 18.35
C VAL A 34 2.06 7.53 18.24
N ALA A 35 2.44 7.91 17.02
CA ALA A 35 3.56 8.83 16.76
C ALA A 35 3.36 10.18 17.45
N GLU A 36 2.15 10.74 17.39
CA GLU A 36 1.80 11.99 18.09
C GLU A 36 2.02 11.93 19.60
N ARG A 37 1.76 10.79 20.24
CA ARG A 37 1.94 10.64 21.70
C ARG A 37 3.41 10.61 22.14
N VAL A 38 4.30 10.24 21.22
CA VAL A 38 5.75 10.11 21.46
C VAL A 38 6.57 11.26 20.89
N GLU A 39 5.91 12.16 20.15
CA GLU A 39 6.52 13.35 19.56
C GLU A 39 7.16 14.21 20.67
N GLY A 40 8.45 14.54 20.51
CA GLY A 40 9.24 15.30 21.48
C GLY A 40 9.73 14.51 22.70
N LYS A 41 9.41 13.22 22.81
CA LYS A 41 9.87 12.32 23.89
C LYS A 41 10.84 11.22 23.41
N GLY A 42 11.21 11.26 22.13
CA GLY A 42 12.11 10.30 21.50
C GLY A 42 11.69 9.90 20.08
N ASP A 43 10.49 10.29 19.64
CA ASP A 43 9.94 10.11 18.29
C ASP A 43 9.87 8.66 17.78
N GLU A 44 10.11 7.70 18.69
CA GLU A 44 10.07 6.27 18.44
C GLU A 44 8.88 5.61 19.13
N PHE A 45 8.27 4.66 18.44
CA PHE A 45 7.19 3.85 18.99
C PHE A 45 7.29 2.38 18.61
N ALA A 46 6.77 1.52 19.48
CA ALA A 46 6.74 0.08 19.23
C ALA A 46 5.56 -0.28 18.32
N GLY A 47 5.76 -1.25 17.41
CA GLY A 47 4.67 -1.75 16.56
C GLY A 47 3.49 -2.32 17.36
N ALA A 48 3.75 -2.90 18.54
CA ALA A 48 2.70 -3.40 19.44
C ALA A 48 1.72 -2.29 19.87
N TRP A 49 2.20 -1.06 20.08
CA TRP A 49 1.34 0.07 20.47
C TRP A 49 0.36 0.47 19.37
N VAL A 50 0.73 0.24 18.10
CA VAL A 50 -0.17 0.45 16.96
C VAL A 50 -1.28 -0.60 16.94
N VAL A 51 -0.96 -1.84 17.28
CA VAL A 51 -1.97 -2.91 17.42
C VAL A 51 -2.93 -2.59 18.57
N ASP A 52 -2.42 -2.12 19.71
CA ASP A 52 -3.24 -1.70 20.86
C ASP A 52 -4.13 -0.50 20.51
N GLU A 53 -3.63 0.44 19.69
CA GLU A 53 -4.41 1.57 19.20
C GLU A 53 -5.52 1.14 18.23
N LEU A 54 -5.25 0.20 17.33
CA LEU A 54 -6.26 -0.38 16.44
C LEU A 54 -7.37 -1.09 17.20
N ALA A 55 -7.01 -1.87 18.22
CA ALA A 55 -7.98 -2.52 19.09
C ALA A 55 -8.88 -1.50 19.80
N ARG A 56 -8.29 -0.41 20.32
CA ARG A 56 -9.04 0.69 20.96
C ARG A 56 -9.99 1.42 20.00
N ARG A 57 -9.64 1.50 18.72
CA ARG A 57 -10.48 2.10 17.66
C ARG A 57 -11.60 1.18 17.17
N GLY A 58 -11.76 -0.01 17.76
CA GLY A 58 -12.79 -0.98 17.35
C GLY A 58 -12.45 -1.70 16.05
N SER A 59 -11.17 -1.67 15.62
CA SER A 59 -10.67 -2.40 14.44
C SER A 59 -9.56 -3.38 14.82
N PRO A 60 -9.80 -4.31 15.77
CA PRO A 60 -8.79 -5.29 16.16
C PRO A 60 -8.42 -6.15 14.96
N ARG A 61 -7.14 -6.08 14.56
CA ARG A 61 -6.61 -6.85 13.44
C ARG A 61 -5.24 -7.40 13.82
N TRP A 62 -5.01 -8.66 13.49
CA TRP A 62 -3.68 -9.23 13.58
C TRP A 62 -2.79 -8.67 12.47
N ILE A 63 -1.65 -8.08 12.85
CA ILE A 63 -0.68 -7.48 11.93
C ILE A 63 0.70 -8.05 12.27
N PRO A 64 1.39 -8.73 11.33
CA PRO A 64 2.65 -9.39 11.63
C PRO A 64 3.79 -8.39 11.90
N ASN A 65 3.80 -7.26 11.18
CA ASN A 65 4.75 -6.15 11.34
C ASN A 65 4.29 -4.95 10.51
N LEU A 66 4.96 -3.79 10.66
CA LEU A 66 4.63 -2.56 9.93
C LEU A 66 5.49 -2.39 8.65
N ARG A 67 6.08 -3.46 8.10
CA ARG A 67 6.99 -3.36 6.95
C ARG A 67 6.32 -2.82 5.69
N ILE A 68 5.02 -3.03 5.52
CA ILE A 68 4.28 -2.41 4.41
C ILE A 68 4.41 -0.89 4.49
N LEU A 69 4.09 -0.28 5.63
CA LEU A 69 4.23 1.17 5.82
C LEU A 69 5.67 1.66 5.64
N VAL A 70 6.66 0.85 6.02
CA VAL A 70 8.09 1.14 5.77
C VAL A 70 8.43 1.09 4.28
N SER A 71 7.86 0.16 3.53
CA SER A 71 8.11 0.01 2.09
C SER A 71 7.58 1.19 1.28
N TYR A 72 6.49 1.81 1.74
CA TYR A 72 5.97 3.07 1.18
C TYR A 72 6.69 4.31 1.72
N GLN A 73 7.72 4.15 2.57
CA GLN A 73 8.46 5.27 3.19
C GLN A 73 7.61 6.18 4.09
N LEU A 74 6.46 5.68 4.55
CA LEU A 74 5.59 6.39 5.50
C LEU A 74 6.07 6.21 6.94
N LEU A 75 6.82 5.14 7.20
CA LEU A 75 7.50 4.86 8.45
C LEU A 75 8.96 4.48 8.20
N GLU A 76 9.79 4.67 9.20
CA GLU A 76 11.15 4.16 9.25
C GLU A 76 11.28 3.16 10.40
N LYS A 77 12.02 2.08 10.20
CA LYS A 77 12.35 1.17 11.31
C LYS A 77 13.50 1.76 12.11
N SER A 78 13.31 2.00 13.40
CA SER A 78 14.41 2.39 14.29
C SER A 78 15.14 1.18 14.86
N GLY A 79 16.45 1.35 15.07
CA GLY A 79 17.31 0.38 15.73
C GLY A 79 17.71 -0.86 14.91
N PRO A 80 18.77 -1.58 15.36
CA PRO A 80 19.29 -2.75 14.67
C PRO A 80 18.27 -3.90 14.65
N SER A 81 18.17 -4.59 13.51
CA SER A 81 17.38 -5.82 13.34
C SER A 81 18.03 -6.96 14.11
N THR A 82 17.81 -7.04 15.41
CA THR A 82 18.44 -8.07 16.25
C THR A 82 17.57 -9.32 16.25
N ARG A 83 18.09 -10.46 15.76
CA ARG A 83 17.44 -11.77 15.91
C ARG A 83 17.54 -12.17 17.39
N GLY A 84 16.50 -11.91 18.19
CA GLY A 84 16.56 -12.20 19.63
C GLY A 84 15.42 -11.63 20.49
N GLY A 85 14.19 -11.52 19.96
CA GLY A 85 13.03 -11.18 20.80
C GLY A 85 12.90 -9.71 21.23
N ARG A 86 13.71 -8.79 20.70
CA ARG A 86 13.50 -7.35 20.93
C ARG A 86 12.32 -6.84 20.10
N ARG A 87 11.48 -5.99 20.72
CA ARG A 87 10.36 -5.30 20.05
C ARG A 87 10.88 -4.47 18.87
N ALA A 88 10.17 -4.51 17.73
CA ALA A 88 10.47 -3.63 16.61
C ALA A 88 9.95 -2.21 16.91
N TYR A 89 10.83 -1.23 16.76
CA TYR A 89 10.53 0.18 16.92
C TYR A 89 10.53 0.89 15.57
N TYR A 90 9.75 1.96 15.47
CA TYR A 90 9.52 2.72 14.26
C TYR A 90 9.50 4.22 14.58
N ARG A 91 9.79 5.02 13.56
CA ARG A 91 9.65 6.48 13.54
C ARG A 91 8.75 6.87 12.37
N MET A 92 8.08 8.01 12.49
CA MET A 92 7.30 8.62 11.40
C MET A 92 7.96 9.95 11.01
N PRO A 93 8.79 9.98 9.94
CA PRO A 93 9.63 11.14 9.64
C PRO A 93 8.83 12.39 9.25
N ASP A 94 7.67 12.22 8.62
CA ASP A 94 6.77 13.32 8.23
C ASP A 94 5.33 13.05 8.69
N ARG A 95 5.12 13.12 10.01
CA ARG A 95 3.78 12.94 10.59
C ARG A 95 2.78 13.96 10.03
N ALA A 96 3.19 15.22 9.93
CA ALA A 96 2.33 16.30 9.49
C ALA A 96 1.86 16.12 8.03
N GLY A 97 2.73 15.64 7.13
CA GLY A 97 2.36 15.30 5.76
C GLY A 97 1.39 14.11 5.71
N VAL A 98 1.64 13.06 6.49
CA VAL A 98 0.75 11.89 6.56
C VAL A 98 -0.64 12.26 7.08
N VAL A 99 -0.74 13.05 8.14
CA VAL A 99 -2.04 13.50 8.69
C VAL A 99 -2.80 14.33 7.67
N ARG A 100 -2.13 15.28 7.00
CA ARG A 100 -2.76 16.08 5.93
C ARG A 100 -3.28 15.22 4.79
N ALA A 101 -2.51 14.21 4.37
CA ALA A 101 -2.92 13.29 3.31
C ALA A 101 -4.15 12.45 3.71
N LEU A 102 -4.18 11.96 4.96
CA LEU A 102 -5.32 11.25 5.53
C LEU A 102 -6.58 12.12 5.59
N GLU A 103 -6.46 13.37 6.03
CA GLU A 103 -7.57 14.33 6.08
C GLU A 103 -8.09 14.66 4.68
N ALA A 104 -7.19 14.95 3.73
CA ALA A 104 -7.56 15.19 2.34
C ALA A 104 -8.24 13.97 1.71
N TRP A 105 -7.76 12.76 2.03
CA TRP A 105 -8.38 11.52 1.59
C TRP A 105 -9.77 11.34 2.17
N ARG A 106 -9.98 11.54 3.48
CA ARG A 106 -11.30 11.49 4.12
C ARG A 106 -12.26 12.53 3.54
N ALA A 107 -11.78 13.74 3.30
CA ALA A 107 -12.56 14.80 2.65
C ALA A 107 -12.98 14.42 1.22
N SER A 108 -12.13 13.65 0.51
CA SER A 108 -12.43 13.14 -0.84
C SER A 108 -13.20 11.80 -0.86
N ALA A 109 -13.17 11.02 0.23
CA ALA A 109 -13.81 9.71 0.37
C ALA A 109 -15.34 9.76 0.29
N GLY A 110 -15.95 10.96 0.20
CA GLY A 110 -17.34 11.16 -0.16
C GLY A 110 -17.67 11.02 -1.66
N LYS A 111 -16.69 10.95 -2.56
CA LYS A 111 -16.88 10.61 -3.99
C LYS A 111 -15.61 9.95 -4.56
N PRO A 112 -15.53 8.62 -4.70
CA PRO A 112 -14.57 8.05 -5.63
C PRO A 112 -14.90 8.61 -7.01
N LYS A 113 -14.06 9.48 -7.57
CA LYS A 113 -14.16 9.80 -9.00
C LYS A 113 -13.86 8.49 -9.70
N PRO A 114 -14.82 7.84 -10.38
CA PRO A 114 -14.53 6.63 -11.11
C PRO A 114 -13.41 6.99 -12.08
N ARG A 115 -12.24 6.37 -11.92
CA ARG A 115 -11.22 6.42 -12.95
C ARG A 115 -11.82 5.62 -14.09
N THR A 116 -12.37 6.30 -15.09
CA THR A 116 -12.58 5.71 -16.39
C THR A 116 -11.20 5.26 -16.86
N LEU A 117 -10.90 3.97 -16.67
CA LEU A 117 -9.77 3.32 -17.30
C LEU A 117 -10.04 3.40 -18.80
N ARG A 118 -9.52 4.45 -19.45
CA ARG A 118 -9.42 4.47 -20.90
C ARG A 118 -8.30 3.49 -21.24
N PHE A 119 -8.69 2.26 -21.56
CA PHE A 119 -7.83 1.37 -22.31
C PHE A 119 -7.56 2.06 -23.66
N VAL A 120 -6.42 2.73 -23.77
CA VAL A 120 -5.89 3.13 -25.07
C VAL A 120 -5.32 1.86 -25.67
N ALA A 121 -6.16 1.11 -26.39
CA ALA A 121 -5.68 0.05 -27.25
C ALA A 121 -4.90 0.71 -28.40
N SER A 122 -3.60 0.87 -28.23
CA SER A 122 -2.68 1.17 -29.33
C SER A 122 -2.57 -0.08 -30.20
N GLY A 123 -3.53 -0.26 -31.10
CA GLY A 123 -3.59 -1.42 -31.97
C GLY A 123 -4.95 -1.55 -32.64
N ALA A 124 -5.31 -0.61 -33.50
CA ALA A 124 -6.28 -0.92 -34.55
C ALA A 124 -5.57 -1.87 -35.54
N SER A 125 -5.58 -3.18 -35.27
CA SER A 125 -5.33 -4.15 -36.32
C SER A 125 -6.52 -4.06 -37.28
N THR A 126 -6.22 -3.74 -38.53
CA THR A 126 -7.17 -3.79 -39.66
C THR A 126 -7.48 -5.21 -40.12
N ASP A 127 -6.96 -6.23 -39.43
CA ASP A 127 -7.28 -7.61 -39.77
C ASP A 127 -8.69 -7.96 -39.29
N PRO A 128 -9.52 -8.58 -40.15
CA PRO A 128 -10.80 -9.09 -39.73
C PRO A 128 -10.59 -10.12 -38.60
N PRO A 129 -11.51 -10.22 -37.63
CA PRO A 129 -11.40 -11.18 -36.54
C PRO A 129 -11.32 -12.59 -37.13
N VAL A 130 -10.14 -13.20 -37.10
CA VAL A 130 -9.98 -14.60 -37.46
C VAL A 130 -10.50 -15.41 -36.28
N GLU A 131 -11.58 -16.14 -36.48
CA GLU A 131 -12.16 -17.06 -35.50
C GLU A 131 -11.17 -18.20 -35.20
N THR A 132 -10.20 -17.95 -34.32
CA THR A 132 -9.20 -18.95 -33.92
C THR A 132 -9.83 -20.13 -33.18
N ALA A 133 -11.00 -19.92 -32.56
CA ALA A 133 -11.74 -20.94 -31.84
C ALA A 133 -12.26 -22.08 -32.75
N ARG A 134 -12.49 -21.82 -34.05
CA ARG A 134 -13.02 -22.83 -34.99
C ARG A 134 -11.93 -23.74 -35.59
N ARG A 135 -10.69 -23.24 -35.68
CA ARG A 135 -9.56 -23.99 -36.27
C ARG A 135 -8.95 -25.07 -35.36
N ALA A 136 -9.23 -25.04 -34.06
CA ALA A 136 -8.68 -26.02 -33.13
C ALA A 136 -9.18 -27.46 -33.42
N GLY A 137 -10.31 -27.62 -34.10
CA GLY A 137 -10.84 -28.93 -34.51
C GLY A 137 -10.24 -29.51 -35.81
N GLU A 138 -9.44 -28.74 -36.54
CA GLU A 138 -8.84 -29.17 -37.83
C GLU A 138 -7.41 -29.73 -37.67
N LEU A 139 -6.86 -29.71 -36.46
CA LEU A 139 -5.58 -30.34 -36.15
C LEU A 139 -5.74 -31.86 -36.12
N GLY A 140 -5.66 -32.48 -37.30
CA GLY A 140 -5.55 -33.93 -37.44
C GLY A 140 -4.30 -34.42 -36.70
N TYR A 141 -4.51 -35.20 -35.64
CA TYR A 141 -3.44 -35.92 -34.97
C TYR A 141 -3.11 -37.18 -35.77
N GLU A 142 -1.98 -37.19 -36.48
CA GLU A 142 -1.40 -38.43 -37.02
C GLU A 142 -0.40 -39.00 -36.00
N PRO A 143 -0.67 -40.18 -35.41
CA PRO A 143 0.31 -40.84 -34.56
C PRO A 143 1.48 -41.36 -35.41
N ARG A 144 2.68 -40.82 -35.19
CA ARG A 144 3.90 -41.43 -35.73
C ARG A 144 4.13 -42.77 -35.04
N SER A 145 4.15 -43.85 -35.82
CA SER A 145 4.60 -45.16 -35.35
C SER A 145 6.07 -45.07 -34.95
N TRP A 146 6.38 -45.41 -33.71
CA TRP A 146 7.76 -45.55 -33.25
C TRP A 146 8.31 -46.85 -33.83
N ARG A 147 9.27 -46.74 -34.75
CA ARG A 147 10.21 -47.81 -35.10
C ARG A 147 11.61 -47.22 -35.18
#